data_AF-A0A4R7UTU5-F1
#
_entry.id   AF-A0A4R7UTU5-F1
#
_cell.length_a   1.000
_cell.length_b   1.000
_cell.length_c   1.000
_cell.angle_alpha   90.00
_cell.angle_beta   90.00
_cell.angle_gamma   90.00
#
_symmetry.space_group_name_H-M   'P 1'
#
loop_
_entity.id
_entity.type
_entity.pdbx_description
1 polymer ?
#
loop_
_entity_poly.entity_id
_entity_poly.type
_entity_poly.pdbx_seq_one_letter_code
_entity_poly.pdbx_strand_id
1 'polypeptide(L)'
;HRTLKAAVPPAENLVRQQLAFQEFIQDFNHHHHRPHTALGMKPPASVYSPSTRAYPGYLPALEYGSDVEVRKVRSNGEIKWKGQLIFLGEALIGEDIALKEVADDAWELYLCSHCLGRLESGAKRVSSL
;
A
#
# COMPACT_ATOMS: atom_id res chain seq x y z
N HIS A 1 -13.63 -3.39 15.64
CA HIS A 1 -14.85 -2.85 15.00
C HIS A 1 -16.00 -2.86 16.01
N ARG A 2 -16.62 -1.71 16.34
CA ARG A 2 -17.63 -1.62 17.43
C ARG A 2 -18.89 -2.44 17.14
N THR A 3 -19.30 -2.52 15.88
CA THR A 3 -20.52 -3.22 15.45
C THR A 3 -20.40 -4.74 15.55
N LEU A 4 -19.22 -5.30 15.25
CA LEU A 4 -18.97 -6.75 15.37
C LEU A 4 -18.98 -7.18 16.84
N LYS A 5 -18.29 -6.42 17.70
CA LYS A 5 -18.18 -6.71 19.14
C LYS A 5 -19.55 -6.71 19.83
N ALA A 6 -20.48 -5.87 19.37
CA ALA A 6 -21.84 -5.84 19.88
C ALA A 6 -22.73 -6.96 19.30
N ALA A 7 -22.56 -7.28 18.01
CA ALA A 7 -23.40 -8.28 17.32
C ALA A 7 -22.98 -9.73 17.58
N VAL A 8 -21.72 -9.97 17.93
CA VAL A 8 -21.16 -11.30 18.15
C VAL A 8 -20.47 -11.34 19.52
N PRO A 9 -21.22 -11.54 20.62
CA PRO A 9 -20.63 -11.72 21.94
C PRO A 9 -19.79 -13.01 22.01
N PRO A 10 -18.88 -13.13 23.00
CA PRO A 10 -18.14 -14.36 23.22
C PRO A 10 -19.08 -15.56 23.42
N ALA A 11 -18.86 -16.61 22.64
CA ALA A 11 -19.59 -17.86 22.73
C ALA A 11 -18.87 -18.87 23.64
N GLU A 12 -19.57 -19.95 23.97
CA GLU A 12 -19.10 -21.00 24.89
C GLU A 12 -17.81 -21.71 24.44
N ASN A 13 -17.55 -21.76 23.14
CA ASN A 13 -16.36 -22.39 22.55
C ASN A 13 -16.07 -21.83 21.16
N LEU A 14 -14.89 -22.18 20.62
CA LEU A 14 -14.41 -21.69 19.31
C LEU A 14 -15.33 -22.09 18.14
N VAL A 15 -15.97 -23.26 18.19
CA VAL A 15 -16.89 -23.71 17.13
C VAL A 15 -18.15 -22.84 17.10
N ARG A 16 -18.76 -22.60 18.26
CA ARG A 16 -19.93 -21.72 18.40
C ARG A 16 -19.58 -20.28 18.02
N GLN A 17 -18.39 -19.81 18.40
CA GLN A 17 -17.91 -18.49 18.02
C GLN A 17 -17.78 -18.35 16.50
N GLN A 18 -17.23 -19.37 15.83
CA GLN A 18 -17.08 -19.37 14.38
C GLN A 18 -18.42 -19.38 13.64
N LEU A 19 -19.40 -20.15 14.13
CA LEU A 19 -20.76 -20.14 13.58
C LEU A 19 -21.40 -18.76 13.72
N ALA A 20 -21.28 -18.13 14.89
CA ALA A 20 -21.80 -16.78 15.11
C ALA A 20 -21.12 -15.74 14.20
N PHE A 21 -19.82 -15.89 13.91
CA PHE A 21 -19.14 -15.07 12.92
C PHE A 21 -19.64 -15.31 11.49
N GLN A 22 -19.91 -16.56 11.12
CA GLN A 22 -20.45 -16.88 9.79
C GLN A 22 -21.85 -16.28 9.59
N GLU A 23 -22.72 -16.39 10.60
CA GLU A 23 -24.04 -15.76 10.60
C GLU A 23 -23.92 -14.23 10.48
N PHE A 24 -23.03 -13.62 11.25
CA PHE A 24 -22.77 -12.18 11.17
C PHE A 24 -22.27 -11.76 9.78
N ILE A 25 -21.37 -12.51 9.15
CA ILE A 25 -20.86 -12.20 7.80
C ILE A 25 -22.01 -12.24 6.78
N GLN A 26 -22.87 -13.25 6.86
CA GLN A 26 -24.05 -13.34 5.98
C GLN A 26 -24.95 -12.12 6.19
N ASP A 27 -25.22 -11.78 7.44
CA ASP A 27 -26.08 -10.65 7.80
C ASP A 27 -25.51 -9.30 7.33
N PHE A 28 -24.23 -9.06 7.62
CA PHE A 28 -23.53 -7.84 7.27
C PHE A 28 -23.42 -7.63 5.77
N ASN A 29 -23.15 -8.69 5.01
CA ASN A 29 -22.91 -8.58 3.58
C ASN A 29 -24.20 -8.55 2.75
N HIS A 30 -25.28 -9.20 3.18
CA HIS A 30 -26.46 -9.43 2.33
C HIS A 30 -27.75 -8.74 2.78
N HIS A 31 -27.93 -8.42 4.07
CA HIS A 31 -29.23 -7.93 4.51
C HIS A 31 -29.41 -6.41 4.34
N HIS A 32 -30.52 -6.03 3.70
CA HIS A 32 -30.90 -4.64 3.41
C HIS A 32 -31.26 -3.79 4.64
N HIS A 33 -31.53 -4.41 5.79
CA HIS A 33 -31.86 -3.68 7.02
C HIS A 33 -30.63 -3.07 7.71
N ARG A 34 -29.43 -3.23 7.13
CA ARG A 34 -28.21 -2.52 7.52
C ARG A 34 -27.96 -1.38 6.54
N PRO A 35 -28.42 -0.15 6.84
CA PRO A 35 -28.24 0.98 5.96
C PRO A 35 -26.76 1.39 5.91
N HIS A 36 -26.10 1.12 4.79
CA HIS A 36 -24.74 1.57 4.52
C HIS A 36 -24.78 2.88 3.71
N THR A 37 -24.72 4.02 4.39
CA THR A 37 -24.81 5.34 3.75
C THR A 37 -23.72 5.56 2.69
N ALA A 38 -22.50 5.08 2.96
CA ALA A 38 -21.39 5.15 2.01
C ALA A 38 -21.63 4.36 0.71
N LEU A 39 -22.55 3.38 0.73
CA LEU A 39 -22.92 2.55 -0.41
C LEU A 39 -24.29 2.92 -0.98
N GLY A 40 -24.84 4.08 -0.61
CA GLY A 40 -26.17 4.51 -1.07
C GLY A 40 -27.28 3.58 -0.59
N MET A 41 -27.20 3.11 0.66
CA MET A 41 -28.18 2.20 1.29
C MET A 41 -28.21 0.79 0.68
N LYS A 42 -27.16 0.40 -0.05
CA LYS A 42 -27.00 -0.93 -0.61
C LYS A 42 -26.16 -1.83 0.30
N PRO A 43 -26.44 -3.14 0.35
CA PRO A 43 -25.62 -4.09 1.10
C PRO A 43 -24.24 -4.29 0.43
N PRO A 44 -23.17 -4.57 1.18
CA PRO A 44 -21.82 -4.74 0.64
C PRO A 44 -21.73 -5.76 -0.51
N ALA A 45 -22.45 -6.89 -0.41
CA ALA A 45 -22.42 -7.93 -1.44
C ALA A 45 -22.97 -7.48 -2.80
N SER A 46 -23.76 -6.40 -2.85
CA SER A 46 -24.32 -5.88 -4.11
C SER A 46 -23.39 -4.93 -4.87
N VAL A 47 -22.35 -4.42 -4.20
CA VAL A 47 -21.40 -3.46 -4.76
C VAL A 47 -20.00 -4.05 -4.90
N TYR A 48 -19.66 -5.04 -4.07
CA TYR A 48 -18.38 -5.71 -4.12
C TYR A 48 -18.29 -6.63 -5.34
N SER A 49 -17.26 -6.42 -6.14
CA SER A 49 -16.79 -7.38 -7.14
C SER A 49 -15.37 -7.78 -6.77
N PRO A 50 -15.01 -9.07 -6.84
CA PRO A 50 -13.62 -9.49 -6.77
C PRO A 50 -12.76 -8.73 -7.79
N SER A 51 -11.53 -8.40 -7.40
CA SER A 51 -10.55 -7.80 -8.31
C SER A 51 -10.27 -8.76 -9.46
N THR A 52 -10.27 -8.25 -10.69
CA THR A 52 -9.85 -9.01 -11.88
C THR A 52 -8.36 -9.36 -11.84
N ARG A 53 -7.55 -8.56 -11.14
CA ARG A 53 -6.15 -8.85 -10.87
C ARG A 53 -6.05 -9.83 -9.71
N ALA A 54 -5.72 -11.08 -10.00
CA ALA A 54 -5.42 -12.09 -9.00
C ALA A 54 -4.16 -11.71 -8.20
N TYR A 55 -4.18 -11.99 -6.89
CA TYR A 55 -2.99 -11.81 -6.06
C TYR A 55 -2.01 -12.97 -6.32
N PRO A 56 -0.77 -12.71 -6.76
CA PRO A 56 0.18 -13.75 -7.19
C PRO A 56 0.83 -14.54 -6.03
N GLY A 57 0.55 -14.21 -4.76
CA GLY A 57 1.14 -14.86 -3.59
C GLY A 57 2.54 -14.34 -3.24
N TYR A 58 3.34 -13.98 -4.25
CA TYR A 58 4.64 -13.31 -4.11
C TYR A 58 4.77 -12.23 -5.18
N LEU A 59 5.48 -11.16 -4.87
CA LEU A 59 5.84 -10.16 -5.86
C LEU A 59 7.17 -10.58 -6.52
N PRO A 60 7.26 -10.59 -7.86
CA PRO A 60 8.53 -10.83 -8.52
C PRO A 60 9.53 -9.73 -8.14
N ALA A 61 10.83 -10.05 -8.19
CA ALA A 61 11.86 -9.05 -8.04
C ALA A 61 11.67 -7.96 -9.09
N LEU A 62 11.70 -6.70 -8.66
CA LEU A 62 11.57 -5.57 -9.54
C LEU A 62 12.89 -5.37 -10.30
N GLU A 63 12.86 -5.54 -11.61
CA GLU A 63 13.99 -5.23 -12.48
C GLU A 63 13.81 -3.83 -13.05
N TYR A 64 14.72 -2.93 -12.68
CA TYR A 64 14.83 -1.63 -13.32
C TYR A 64 15.61 -1.74 -14.62
N GLY A 65 15.30 -0.87 -15.58
CA GLY A 65 16.03 -0.79 -16.85
C GLY A 65 17.51 -0.43 -16.64
N SER A 66 18.34 -0.70 -17.65
CA SER A 66 19.76 -0.33 -17.61
C SER A 66 20.01 1.18 -17.73
N ASP A 67 18.96 1.98 -17.98
CA ASP A 67 18.99 3.44 -18.10
C ASP A 67 18.96 4.17 -16.76
N VAL A 68 18.89 3.44 -15.64
CA VAL A 68 18.79 4.03 -14.30
C VAL A 68 19.83 3.45 -13.34
N GLU A 69 20.25 4.25 -12.37
CA GLU A 69 20.99 3.75 -11.21
C GLU A 69 20.02 3.37 -10.09
N VAL A 70 20.26 2.22 -9.44
CA VAL A 70 19.39 1.76 -8.35
C VAL A 70 20.12 1.91 -7.01
N ARG A 71 19.42 2.46 -6.01
CA ARG A 71 19.92 2.60 -4.63
C ARG A 71 18.89 2.07 -3.65
N LYS A 72 19.35 1.22 -2.73
CA LYS A 72 18.53 0.74 -1.62
C LYS A 72 18.42 1.78 -0.51
N VAL A 73 17.22 2.02 -0.02
CA VAL A 73 16.97 2.90 1.14
C VAL A 73 17.44 2.23 2.42
N ARG A 74 18.24 2.95 3.20
CA ARG A 74 18.83 2.50 4.46
C ARG A 74 17.80 2.52 5.59
N SER A 75 18.16 1.94 6.72
CA SER A 75 17.32 1.88 7.93
C SER A 75 16.91 3.24 8.51
N ASN A 76 17.56 4.33 8.11
CA ASN A 76 17.23 5.70 8.51
C ASN A 76 16.40 6.47 7.45
N GLY A 77 15.90 5.79 6.41
CA GLY A 77 15.09 6.41 5.36
C GLY A 77 15.87 7.20 4.31
N GLU A 78 17.20 7.03 4.25
CA GLU A 78 18.08 7.74 3.32
C GLU A 78 18.70 6.83 2.26
N ILE A 79 19.08 7.43 1.12
CA ILE A 79 19.97 6.83 0.13
C ILE A 79 21.31 7.58 0.08
N LYS A 80 22.38 6.86 -0.27
CA LYS A 80 23.67 7.50 -0.61
C LYS A 80 23.70 7.77 -2.11
N TRP A 81 23.89 9.02 -2.51
CA TRP A 81 23.95 9.43 -3.92
C TRP A 81 25.04 10.49 -4.13
N LYS A 82 25.91 10.32 -5.13
CA LYS A 82 27.04 11.23 -5.45
C LYS A 82 27.78 11.83 -4.21
N GLY A 83 28.02 11.02 -3.19
CA GLY A 83 28.72 11.44 -1.96
C GLY A 83 27.86 12.12 -0.89
N GLN A 84 26.58 12.36 -1.15
CA GLN A 84 25.61 12.92 -0.21
C GLN A 84 24.63 11.86 0.31
N LEU A 85 23.97 12.18 1.42
CA LEU A 85 22.85 11.43 1.98
C LEU A 85 21.56 12.20 1.71
N ILE A 86 20.59 11.53 1.11
CA ILE A 86 19.33 12.12 0.68
C ILE A 86 18.20 11.39 1.38
N PHE A 87 17.41 12.12 2.16
CA PHE A 87 16.28 11.57 2.89
C PHE A 87 15.07 11.43 1.96
N LEU A 88 14.51 10.21 1.91
CA LEU A 88 13.33 9.88 1.10
C LEU A 88 12.11 9.58 1.99
N GLY A 89 12.33 9.00 3.17
CA GLY A 89 11.27 8.68 4.12
C GLY A 89 11.41 7.29 4.73
N GLU A 90 10.95 7.14 5.98
CA GLU A 90 11.00 5.86 6.69
C GLU A 90 10.08 4.79 6.08
N ALA A 91 9.02 5.21 5.40
CA ALA A 91 8.11 4.29 4.71
C ALA A 91 8.77 3.53 3.54
N LEU A 92 9.94 3.99 3.07
CA LEU A 92 10.68 3.41 1.95
C LEU A 92 11.86 2.55 2.40
N ILE A 93 12.08 2.34 3.70
CA ILE A 93 13.21 1.56 4.21
C ILE A 93 13.23 0.16 3.59
N GLY A 94 14.38 -0.23 3.03
CA GLY A 94 14.59 -1.54 2.39
C GLY A 94 14.21 -1.59 0.91
N GLU A 95 13.47 -0.61 0.42
CA GLU A 95 13.05 -0.51 -0.98
C GLU A 95 14.22 -0.11 -1.88
N ASP A 96 14.13 -0.53 -3.15
CA ASP A 96 15.06 -0.15 -4.20
C ASP A 96 14.50 1.02 -5.01
N ILE A 97 15.23 2.13 -5.04
CA ILE A 97 14.85 3.36 -5.71
C ILE A 97 15.69 3.54 -6.96
N ALA A 98 15.04 3.68 -8.11
CA ALA A 98 15.69 4.02 -9.35
C ALA A 98 15.89 5.54 -9.46
N LEU A 99 17.07 5.94 -9.90
CA LEU A 99 17.45 7.31 -10.22
C LEU A 99 17.66 7.40 -11.72
N LYS A 100 16.76 8.11 -12.40
CA LYS A 100 16.81 8.35 -13.83
C LYS A 100 17.31 9.75 -14.10
N GLU A 101 18.43 9.89 -14.80
CA GLU A 101 18.92 11.20 -15.21
C GLU A 101 18.01 11.80 -16.30
N VAL A 102 17.52 13.01 -16.06
CA VAL A 102 16.58 13.72 -16.96
C VAL A 102 17.14 15.01 -17.52
N ALA A 103 18.17 15.56 -16.89
CA ALA A 103 18.97 16.68 -17.38
C ALA A 103 20.33 16.67 -16.67
N ASP A 104 21.23 17.58 -17.07
CA ASP A 104 22.53 17.75 -16.42
C ASP A 104 22.37 17.97 -14.92
N ASP A 105 22.91 17.03 -14.15
CA ASP A 105 22.79 16.96 -12.70
C ASP A 105 21.35 17.06 -12.14
N ALA A 106 20.39 16.46 -12.85
CA ALA A 106 19.02 16.31 -12.37
C ALA A 106 18.51 14.88 -12.54
N TRP A 107 17.97 14.31 -11.47
CA TRP A 107 17.45 12.94 -11.45
C TRP A 107 16.00 12.89 -10.99
N GLU A 108 15.20 12.07 -11.64
CA GLU A 108 13.91 11.65 -11.12
C GLU A 108 14.06 10.35 -10.35
N LEU A 109 13.39 10.27 -9.20
CA LEU A 109 13.44 9.10 -8.32
C LEU A 109 12.15 8.30 -8.46
N TYR A 110 12.28 6.99 -8.63
CA TYR A 110 11.17 6.08 -8.86
C TYR A 110 11.17 4.93 -7.86
N LEU A 111 10.00 4.64 -7.30
CA LEU A 111 9.68 3.37 -6.66
C LEU A 111 8.77 2.60 -7.61
N CYS A 112 9.24 1.47 -8.15
CA CYS A 112 8.53 0.79 -9.24
C CYS A 112 8.29 1.77 -10.40
N SER A 113 7.02 1.92 -10.81
CA SER A 113 6.59 2.90 -11.81
C SER A 113 6.13 4.23 -11.21
N HIS A 114 6.21 4.41 -9.90
CA HIS A 114 5.75 5.62 -9.22
C HIS A 114 6.89 6.63 -9.05
N CYS A 115 6.75 7.81 -9.64
CA CYS A 115 7.70 8.90 -9.45
C CYS A 115 7.52 9.52 -8.06
N LEU A 116 8.59 9.51 -7.27
CA LEU A 116 8.64 10.10 -5.93
C LEU A 116 8.94 11.61 -5.99
N GLY A 117 9.58 12.06 -7.07
CA GLY A 117 9.94 13.45 -7.27
C GLY A 117 11.29 13.60 -7.95
N ARG A 118 11.80 14.84 -7.93
CA ARG A 118 13.04 15.22 -8.60
C ARG A 118 14.11 15.66 -7.60
N LEU A 119 15.35 15.30 -7.91
CA LEU A 119 16.56 15.67 -7.22
C LEU A 119 17.42 16.53 -8.15
N GLU A 120 17.72 17.75 -7.73
CA GLU A 120 18.64 18.65 -8.44
C GLU A 120 20.06 18.60 -7.85
N SER A 121 21.02 19.13 -8.61
CA SER A 121 22.43 19.17 -8.23
C SER A 121 22.65 19.76 -6.84
N GLY A 122 23.32 19.01 -5.96
CA GLY A 122 23.65 19.43 -4.60
C GLY A 122 22.47 19.51 -3.63
N ALA A 123 21.25 19.19 -4.06
CA ALA A 123 20.09 19.15 -3.19
C ALA A 123 20.17 17.95 -2.23
N LYS A 124 19.82 18.18 -0.96
CA LYS A 124 19.75 17.12 0.06
C LYS A 124 18.35 16.53 0.24
N ARG A 125 17.38 17.02 -0.54
CA ARG A 125 15.98 16.64 -0.46
C ARG A 125 15.41 16.52 -1.87
N VAL A 126 14.49 15.57 -2.02
CA VAL A 126 13.68 15.42 -3.22
C VAL A 126 12.55 16.45 -3.15
N SER A 127 12.37 17.21 -4.23
CA SER A 127 11.20 18.05 -4.41
C SER A 127 10.09 17.25 -5.09
N SER A 128 8.85 17.44 -4.64
CA SER A 128 7.70 16.98 -5.42
C SER A 128 7.72 17.62 -6.81
N LEU A 129 7.29 16.86 -7.81
CA LEU A 129 7.04 17.38 -9.16
C LEU A 129 5.84 18.34 -9.17
#